data_AF-A0A844UC12-F1
#
_entry.id   AF-A0A844UC12-F1
#
_cell.length_a   1.000
_cell.length_b   1.000
_cell.length_c   1.000
_cell.angle_alpha   90.00
_cell.angle_beta   90.00
_cell.angle_gamma   90.00
#
_symmetry.space_group_name_H-M   'P 1'
#
loop_
_entity.id
_entity.type
_entity.pdbx_description
1 polymer ?
#
loop_
_entity_poly.entity_id
_entity_poly.type
_entity_poly.pdbx_seq_one_letter_code
_entity_poly.pdbx_strand_id
1 'polypeptide(L)'
;MESKEKLNEKLEFQTSFKGLLAILKERKFHKKTVYLSVSGIITILNILLLIFSKEVDYFVLLKVYTSNFLPVFVAFCGFSMTAYSLVVGFLNYGTFKTALEEWYSKKLQDKSNTMSKYSIYQKGIALFALTILMLLVTVIFLLITKFFVELEIYVSCNGVLAYNAVIFYISTLLSGWCFILVMYNIINIFTFSQNINKLVYRERENNKNTSA
;
A
#
# COMPACT_ATOMS: atom_id res chain seq x y z
N MET A 1 36.03 12.83 -10.11
CA MET A 1 35.78 11.37 -9.99
C MET A 1 34.83 11.03 -8.84
N GLU A 2 34.76 11.84 -7.76
CA GLU A 2 33.78 11.75 -6.66
C GLU A 2 32.28 11.82 -7.02
N SER A 3 31.91 12.13 -8.26
CA SER A 3 30.49 12.28 -8.64
C SER A 3 29.82 10.96 -9.05
N LYS A 4 30.56 9.94 -9.49
CA LYS A 4 29.97 8.64 -9.89
C LYS A 4 29.69 7.73 -8.70
N GLU A 5 30.54 7.77 -7.69
CA GLU A 5 30.40 6.96 -6.47
C GLU A 5 29.24 7.44 -5.59
N LYS A 6 29.12 8.76 -5.38
CA LYS A 6 27.96 9.38 -4.71
C LYS A 6 26.65 9.23 -5.49
N LEU A 7 26.72 9.08 -6.83
CA LEU A 7 25.55 8.81 -7.66
C LEU A 7 25.10 7.34 -7.54
N ASN A 8 26.06 6.41 -7.51
CA ASN A 8 25.80 4.99 -7.30
C ASN A 8 25.25 4.69 -5.90
N GLU A 9 25.78 5.30 -4.83
CA GLU A 9 25.20 5.18 -3.49
C GLU A 9 23.77 5.74 -3.43
N LYS A 10 23.47 6.84 -4.14
CA LYS A 10 22.11 7.38 -4.23
C LYS A 10 21.16 6.43 -4.98
N LEU A 11 21.64 5.74 -6.00
CA LEU A 11 20.90 4.77 -6.81
C LEU A 11 20.65 3.46 -6.05
N GLU A 12 21.65 2.94 -5.32
CA GLU A 12 21.50 1.78 -4.43
C GLU A 12 20.56 2.09 -3.25
N PHE A 13 20.66 3.30 -2.67
CA PHE A 13 19.73 3.72 -1.62
C PHE A 13 18.29 3.88 -2.15
N GLN A 14 18.09 4.20 -3.44
CA GLN A 14 16.77 4.30 -4.06
C GLN A 14 16.15 2.94 -4.44
N THR A 15 16.96 1.89 -4.57
CA THR A 15 16.51 0.54 -4.96
C THR A 15 16.48 -0.46 -3.79
N SER A 16 17.10 -0.12 -2.66
CA SER A 16 17.10 -0.94 -1.43
C SER A 16 15.80 -0.83 -0.62
N PHE A 17 15.46 -1.89 0.13
CA PHE A 17 14.39 -1.90 1.15
C PHE A 17 14.49 -0.72 2.13
N LYS A 18 15.72 -0.27 2.44
CA LYS A 18 15.96 0.94 3.27
C LYS A 18 15.44 2.22 2.62
N GLY A 19 15.59 2.38 1.30
CA GLY A 19 15.03 3.51 0.55
C GLY A 19 13.51 3.52 0.56
N LEU A 20 12.92 2.34 0.40
CA LEU A 20 11.47 2.16 0.45
C LEU A 20 10.92 2.56 1.83
N LEU A 21 11.52 2.05 2.91
CA LEU A 21 11.17 2.45 4.27
C LEU A 21 11.36 3.95 4.54
N ALA A 22 12.41 4.57 3.99
CA ALA A 22 12.63 6.02 4.11
C ALA A 22 11.50 6.83 3.44
N ILE A 23 11.09 6.45 2.22
CA ILE A 23 9.96 7.07 1.51
C ILE A 23 8.66 6.91 2.31
N LEU A 24 8.43 5.74 2.89
CA LEU A 24 7.24 5.47 3.69
C LEU A 24 7.21 6.28 4.98
N LYS A 25 8.35 6.37 5.68
CA LYS A 25 8.49 7.17 6.90
C LYS A 25 8.25 8.65 6.65
N GLU A 26 8.72 9.18 5.51
CA GLU A 26 8.50 10.57 5.10
C GLU A 26 7.02 10.87 4.84
N ARG A 27 6.27 9.92 4.27
CA ARG A 27 4.84 10.09 3.96
C ARG A 27 3.92 10.13 5.18
N LYS A 28 4.39 9.70 6.37
CA LYS A 28 3.66 9.75 7.65
C LYS A 28 2.18 9.34 7.54
N PHE A 29 1.90 8.18 6.93
CA PHE A 29 0.53 7.72 6.65
C PHE A 29 -0.37 7.68 7.89
N HIS A 30 0.18 7.27 9.04
CA HIS A 30 -0.53 7.24 10.32
C HIS A 30 -1.01 8.63 10.81
N LYS A 31 -0.47 9.72 10.26
CA LYS A 31 -0.91 11.10 10.59
C LYS A 31 -1.90 11.67 9.58
N LYS A 32 -2.17 10.96 8.49
CA LYS A 32 -3.13 11.44 7.48
C LYS A 32 -4.55 11.27 8.00
N THR A 33 -5.36 12.31 7.82
CA THR A 33 -6.74 12.38 8.30
C THR A 33 -7.55 11.14 7.91
N VAL A 34 -7.42 10.65 6.67
CA VAL A 34 -8.16 9.47 6.19
C VAL A 34 -7.88 8.22 7.04
N TYR A 35 -6.62 7.96 7.39
CA TYR A 35 -6.26 6.79 8.21
C TYR A 35 -6.73 6.97 9.65
N LEU A 36 -6.62 8.19 10.20
CA LEU A 36 -7.13 8.50 11.54
C LEU A 36 -8.65 8.38 11.61
N SER A 37 -9.39 8.89 10.61
CA SER A 37 -10.84 8.79 10.52
C SER A 37 -11.30 7.34 10.42
N VAL A 38 -10.69 6.53 9.54
CA VAL A 38 -11.07 5.10 9.44
C VAL A 38 -10.74 4.35 10.72
N SER A 39 -9.57 4.60 11.32
CA SER A 39 -9.21 3.98 12.60
C SER A 39 -10.21 4.38 13.69
N GLY A 40 -10.56 5.66 13.78
CA GLY A 40 -11.55 6.18 14.73
C GLY A 40 -12.94 5.56 14.52
N ILE A 41 -13.42 5.48 13.27
CA ILE A 41 -14.71 4.84 12.94
C ILE A 41 -14.70 3.37 13.35
N ILE A 42 -13.64 2.63 13.03
CA ILE A 42 -13.50 1.21 13.40
C ILE A 42 -13.46 1.04 14.91
N THR A 43 -12.72 1.89 15.63
CA THR A 43 -12.67 1.87 17.09
C THR A 43 -14.03 2.14 17.70
N ILE A 44 -14.75 3.17 17.23
CA ILE A 44 -16.11 3.49 17.70
C ILE A 44 -17.05 2.31 17.43
N LEU A 45 -17.03 1.74 16.23
CA LEU A 45 -17.88 0.58 15.88
C LEU A 45 -17.61 -0.63 16.77
N ASN A 46 -16.34 -0.95 17.04
CA ASN A 46 -15.96 -2.04 17.93
C ASN A 46 -16.38 -1.77 19.40
N ILE A 47 -16.24 -0.53 19.87
CA ILE A 47 -16.70 -0.14 21.22
C ILE A 47 -18.23 -0.23 21.32
N LEU A 48 -18.95 0.24 20.29
CA LEU A 48 -20.41 0.12 20.24
C LEU A 48 -20.82 -1.35 20.26
N LEU A 49 -20.18 -2.20 19.45
CA LEU A 49 -20.37 -3.65 19.51
C LEU A 49 -20.11 -4.19 20.93
N LEU A 50 -19.02 -3.81 21.59
CA LEU A 50 -18.71 -4.25 22.95
C LEU A 50 -19.76 -3.83 23.98
N ILE A 51 -20.29 -2.60 23.89
CA ILE A 51 -21.26 -2.06 24.85
C ILE A 51 -22.66 -2.64 24.62
N PHE A 52 -23.09 -2.75 23.37
CA PHE A 52 -24.45 -3.20 23.03
C PHE A 52 -24.57 -4.72 22.96
N SER A 53 -23.48 -5.45 22.79
CA SER A 53 -23.49 -6.90 22.78
C SER A 53 -23.22 -7.52 24.14
N LYS A 54 -24.21 -7.47 25.03
CA LYS A 54 -24.19 -8.31 26.26
C LYS A 54 -24.27 -9.81 25.95
N GLU A 55 -24.70 -10.18 24.74
CA GLU A 55 -24.96 -11.58 24.34
C GLU A 55 -24.20 -12.01 23.08
N VAL A 56 -23.37 -11.15 22.46
CA VAL A 56 -22.68 -11.56 21.22
C VAL A 56 -21.41 -12.31 21.53
N ASP A 57 -21.37 -13.54 21.03
CA ASP A 57 -20.17 -14.35 21.05
C ASP A 57 -19.16 -13.84 20.01
N TYR A 58 -18.10 -13.18 20.50
CA TYR A 58 -17.00 -12.71 19.68
C TYR A 58 -16.28 -13.82 18.92
N PHE A 59 -16.34 -15.06 19.41
CA PHE A 59 -15.83 -16.22 18.69
C PHE A 59 -16.63 -16.45 17.39
N VAL A 60 -17.96 -16.39 17.47
CA VAL A 60 -18.84 -16.52 16.31
C VAL A 60 -18.61 -15.37 15.33
N LEU A 61 -18.48 -14.13 15.82
CA LEU A 61 -18.14 -12.98 14.97
C LEU A 61 -16.80 -13.16 14.26
N LEU A 62 -15.76 -13.62 14.96
CA LEU A 62 -14.45 -13.92 14.37
C LEU A 62 -14.55 -15.00 13.30
N LYS A 63 -15.31 -16.07 13.56
CA LYS A 63 -15.54 -17.17 12.61
C LYS A 63 -16.19 -16.66 11.32
N VAL A 64 -17.27 -15.89 11.45
CA VAL A 64 -17.98 -15.29 10.32
C VAL A 64 -17.08 -14.29 9.58
N TYR A 65 -16.35 -13.46 10.30
CA TYR A 65 -15.48 -12.44 9.73
C TYR A 65 -14.33 -13.06 8.92
N THR A 66 -13.57 -13.95 9.55
CA THR A 66 -12.42 -14.61 8.89
C THR A 66 -12.87 -15.46 7.70
N SER A 67 -14.00 -16.15 7.79
CA SER A 67 -14.52 -16.97 6.68
C SER A 67 -14.91 -16.14 5.45
N ASN A 68 -15.50 -14.96 5.66
CA ASN A 68 -15.95 -14.10 4.57
C ASN A 68 -14.86 -13.18 4.02
N PHE A 69 -14.01 -12.61 4.89
CA PHE A 69 -13.03 -11.60 4.48
C PHE A 69 -11.69 -12.18 4.06
N LEU A 70 -11.27 -13.35 4.56
CA LEU A 70 -9.99 -13.94 4.14
C LEU A 70 -9.91 -14.15 2.61
N PRO A 71 -10.92 -14.74 1.93
CA PRO A 71 -10.89 -14.87 0.46
C PRO A 71 -10.77 -13.52 -0.26
N VAL A 72 -11.46 -12.49 0.25
CA VAL A 72 -11.41 -11.13 -0.30
C VAL A 72 -10.00 -10.54 -0.20
N PHE A 73 -9.35 -10.67 0.96
CA PHE A 73 -7.98 -10.18 1.15
C PHE A 73 -6.95 -10.96 0.34
N VAL A 74 -7.13 -12.26 0.16
CA VAL A 74 -6.31 -13.07 -0.75
C VAL A 74 -6.45 -12.55 -2.19
N ALA A 75 -7.68 -12.28 -2.64
CA ALA A 75 -7.93 -11.71 -3.97
C ALA A 75 -7.31 -10.31 -4.13
N PHE A 76 -7.43 -9.43 -3.14
CA PHE A 76 -6.79 -8.11 -3.16
C PHE A 76 -5.25 -8.19 -3.16
N CYS A 77 -4.69 -9.19 -2.48
CA CYS A 77 -3.25 -9.44 -2.52
C CYS A 77 -2.80 -9.85 -3.93
N GLY A 78 -3.50 -10.80 -4.55
CA GLY A 78 -3.23 -11.22 -5.95
C GLY A 78 -3.40 -10.07 -6.96
N PHE A 79 -4.45 -9.25 -6.79
CA PHE A 79 -4.65 -8.04 -7.60
C PHE A 79 -3.47 -7.06 -7.44
N SER A 80 -3.05 -6.78 -6.20
CA SER A 80 -1.97 -5.83 -5.93
C SER A 80 -0.61 -6.32 -6.46
N MET A 81 -0.32 -7.62 -6.36
CA MET A 81 0.89 -8.24 -6.93
C MET A 81 0.90 -8.17 -8.46
N THR A 82 -0.24 -8.49 -9.10
CA THR A 82 -0.39 -8.40 -10.56
C THR A 82 -0.22 -6.96 -11.04
N ALA A 83 -0.89 -6.01 -10.38
CA ALA A 83 -0.79 -4.59 -10.72
C ALA A 83 0.64 -4.05 -10.53
N TYR A 84 1.31 -4.44 -9.44
CA TYR A 84 2.71 -4.08 -9.23
C TYR A 84 3.62 -4.65 -10.34
N SER A 85 3.42 -5.92 -10.71
CA SER A 85 4.19 -6.57 -11.77
C SER A 85 3.99 -5.89 -13.12
N LEU A 86 2.76 -5.45 -13.44
CA LEU A 86 2.48 -4.65 -14.63
C LEU A 86 3.20 -3.31 -14.59
N VAL A 87 3.07 -2.56 -13.49
CA VAL A 87 3.72 -1.24 -13.36
C VAL A 87 5.24 -1.36 -13.48
N VAL A 88 5.86 -2.32 -12.78
CA VAL A 88 7.31 -2.55 -12.86
C VAL A 88 7.71 -3.07 -14.24
N GLY A 89 6.94 -3.99 -14.83
CA GLY A 89 7.20 -4.53 -16.17
C GLY A 89 7.15 -3.47 -17.26
N PHE A 90 6.15 -2.59 -17.25
CA PHE A 90 6.08 -1.45 -18.17
C PHE A 90 7.23 -0.46 -17.97
N LEU A 91 7.66 -0.24 -16.73
CA LEU A 91 8.75 0.68 -16.42
C LEU A 91 10.12 0.14 -16.78
N ASN A 92 10.30 -1.18 -16.78
CA ASN A 92 11.57 -1.81 -17.14
C ASN A 92 11.75 -1.97 -18.66
N TYR A 93 10.72 -1.62 -19.46
CA TYR A 93 10.86 -1.51 -20.91
C TYR A 93 11.80 -0.33 -21.22
N GLY A 94 12.96 -0.63 -21.82
CA GLY A 94 14.15 0.23 -21.83
C GLY A 94 13.95 1.66 -22.33
N THR A 95 12.96 1.91 -23.20
CA THR A 95 12.65 3.27 -23.69
C THR A 95 12.02 4.17 -22.63
N PHE A 96 11.21 3.62 -21.72
CA PHE A 96 10.53 4.40 -20.68
C PHE A 96 11.47 4.78 -19.55
N LYS A 97 12.33 3.86 -19.11
CA LYS A 97 13.30 4.15 -18.04
C LYS A 97 14.21 5.31 -18.42
N THR A 98 14.78 5.28 -19.63
CA THR A 98 15.69 6.32 -20.12
C THR A 98 14.99 7.68 -20.30
N ALA A 99 13.81 7.71 -20.92
CA ALA A 99 13.06 8.97 -21.11
C ALA A 99 12.63 9.60 -19.77
N LEU A 100 12.32 8.77 -18.78
CA LEU A 100 11.85 9.20 -17.47
C LEU A 100 13.02 9.66 -16.58
N GLU A 101 14.17 8.99 -16.66
CA GLU A 101 15.44 9.44 -16.06
C GLU A 101 15.93 10.76 -16.69
N GLU A 102 15.84 10.91 -18.01
CA GLU A 102 16.16 12.16 -18.72
C GLU A 102 15.21 13.31 -18.36
N TRP A 103 13.90 13.05 -18.25
CA TRP A 103 12.95 14.07 -17.81
C TRP A 103 13.25 14.52 -16.38
N TYR A 104 13.58 13.58 -15.49
CA TYR A 104 13.90 13.90 -14.10
C TYR A 104 15.23 14.65 -13.97
N SER A 105 16.25 14.27 -14.74
CA SER A 105 17.56 14.93 -14.74
C SER A 105 17.51 16.35 -15.29
N LYS A 106 16.76 16.58 -16.39
CA LYS A 106 16.50 17.93 -16.91
C LYS A 106 15.74 18.80 -15.91
N LYS A 107 14.73 18.25 -15.24
CA LYS A 107 13.95 19.00 -14.25
C LYS A 107 14.72 19.33 -12.97
N LEU A 108 15.72 18.52 -12.61
CA LEU A 108 16.63 18.78 -11.49
C LEU A 108 17.63 19.91 -11.77
N GLN A 109 17.99 20.13 -13.05
CA GLN A 109 18.90 21.20 -13.44
C GLN A 109 18.21 22.59 -13.43
N ASP A 110 16.87 22.65 -13.49
CA ASP A 110 16.18 23.86 -13.93
C ASP A 110 15.56 24.77 -12.85
N LYS A 111 15.53 24.41 -11.54
CA LYS A 111 15.34 25.37 -10.41
C LYS A 111 15.24 24.75 -9.00
N SER A 112 15.88 25.46 -8.07
CA SER A 112 15.62 25.73 -6.63
C SER A 112 15.11 24.65 -5.66
N ASN A 113 15.75 24.68 -4.48
CA ASN A 113 15.61 23.99 -3.17
C ASN A 113 14.27 23.41 -2.66
N THR A 114 13.20 23.27 -3.44
CA THR A 114 11.91 22.72 -2.99
C THR A 114 11.42 21.49 -3.77
N MET A 115 12.29 20.87 -4.57
CA MET A 115 11.95 19.64 -5.29
C MET A 115 11.96 18.42 -4.36
N SER A 116 10.86 17.66 -4.41
CA SER A 116 10.70 16.35 -3.78
C SER A 116 11.87 15.42 -4.05
N LYS A 117 12.51 14.90 -2.98
CA LYS A 117 13.68 13.99 -3.02
C LYS A 117 13.46 12.72 -3.86
N TYR A 118 12.19 12.34 -4.09
CA TYR A 118 11.80 11.14 -4.84
C TYR A 118 10.84 11.46 -5.98
N SER A 119 10.98 10.74 -7.09
CA SER A 119 10.08 10.88 -8.25
C SER A 119 8.67 10.41 -7.92
N ILE A 120 7.67 10.95 -8.62
CA ILE A 120 6.26 10.51 -8.48
C ILE A 120 6.14 8.99 -8.68
N TYR A 121 6.98 8.44 -9.55
CA TYR A 121 7.06 7.01 -9.86
C TYR A 121 7.62 6.18 -8.71
N GLN A 122 8.79 6.57 -8.15
CA GLN A 122 9.35 5.91 -6.96
C GLN A 122 8.37 5.97 -5.78
N LYS A 123 7.69 7.11 -5.65
CA LYS A 123 6.61 7.33 -4.70
C LYS A 123 5.42 6.38 -4.93
N GLY A 124 5.05 6.09 -6.16
CA GLY A 124 4.00 5.13 -6.52
C GLY A 124 4.40 3.68 -6.24
N ILE A 125 5.57 3.26 -6.71
CA ILE A 125 6.15 1.92 -6.51
C ILE A 125 6.27 1.61 -5.00
N ALA A 126 6.77 2.56 -4.21
CA ALA A 126 6.87 2.39 -2.76
C ALA A 126 5.50 2.19 -2.09
N LEU A 127 4.44 2.83 -2.60
CA LEU A 127 3.09 2.63 -2.07
C LEU A 127 2.53 1.26 -2.44
N PHE A 128 2.80 0.80 -3.66
CA PHE A 128 2.44 -0.56 -4.07
C PHE A 128 3.11 -1.61 -3.19
N ALA A 129 4.41 -1.51 -3.00
CA ALA A 129 5.17 -2.41 -2.15
C ALA A 129 4.64 -2.41 -0.70
N LEU A 130 4.36 -1.22 -0.13
CA LEU A 130 3.73 -1.14 1.20
C LEU A 130 2.38 -1.84 1.25
N THR A 131 1.55 -1.65 0.22
CA THR A 131 0.22 -2.25 0.17
C THR A 131 0.30 -3.77 0.09
N ILE A 132 1.20 -4.31 -0.74
CA ILE A 132 1.45 -5.75 -0.81
C ILE A 132 1.92 -6.27 0.55
N LEU A 133 2.87 -5.59 1.19
CA LEU A 133 3.38 -5.99 2.50
C LEU A 133 2.28 -6.01 3.56
N MET A 134 1.45 -4.96 3.63
CA MET A 134 0.34 -4.88 4.57
C MET A 134 -0.75 -5.91 4.29
N LEU A 135 -1.08 -6.15 3.02
CA LEU A 135 -2.03 -7.20 2.63
C LEU A 135 -1.50 -8.58 3.01
N LEU A 136 -0.22 -8.85 2.78
CA LEU A 136 0.39 -10.13 3.12
C LEU A 136 0.40 -10.37 4.63
N VAL A 137 0.76 -9.37 5.42
CA VAL A 137 0.66 -9.42 6.90
C VAL A 137 -0.79 -9.67 7.33
N THR A 138 -1.76 -8.99 6.73
CA THR A 138 -3.18 -9.14 7.05
C THR A 138 -3.70 -10.52 6.69
N VAL A 139 -3.34 -11.05 5.51
CA VAL A 139 -3.72 -12.40 5.08
C VAL A 139 -3.12 -13.45 6.00
N ILE A 140 -1.82 -13.35 6.35
CA ILE A 140 -1.19 -14.29 7.29
C ILE A 140 -1.89 -14.24 8.65
N PHE A 141 -2.17 -13.04 9.16
CA PHE A 141 -2.86 -12.87 10.43
C PHE A 141 -4.27 -13.48 10.42
N LEU A 142 -5.05 -13.22 9.37
CA LEU A 142 -6.39 -13.80 9.21
C LEU A 142 -6.34 -15.32 9.02
N LEU A 143 -5.32 -15.85 8.35
CA LEU A 143 -5.14 -17.29 8.16
C LEU A 143 -4.81 -17.98 9.49
N ILE A 144 -3.89 -17.42 10.28
CA ILE A 144 -3.60 -17.90 11.63
C ILE A 144 -4.85 -17.84 12.50
N THR A 145 -5.57 -16.72 12.47
CA THR A 145 -6.82 -16.56 13.23
C THR A 145 -7.87 -17.58 12.82
N LYS A 146 -8.06 -17.78 11.51
CA LYS A 146 -9.00 -18.76 10.96
C LYS A 146 -8.63 -20.18 11.41
N PHE A 147 -7.34 -20.54 11.34
CA PHE A 147 -6.85 -21.83 11.81
C PHE A 147 -7.21 -22.07 13.28
N PHE A 148 -6.96 -21.09 14.17
CA PHE A 148 -7.32 -21.22 15.58
C PHE A 148 -8.84 -21.29 15.82
N VAL A 149 -9.64 -20.55 15.05
CA VAL A 149 -11.10 -20.57 15.16
C VAL A 149 -11.67 -21.91 14.67
N GLU A 150 -11.11 -22.51 13.62
CA GLU A 150 -11.54 -23.82 13.09
C GLU A 150 -11.13 -24.99 13.99
N LEU A 151 -10.13 -24.84 14.85
CA LEU A 151 -9.77 -25.86 15.84
C LEU A 151 -10.81 -26.02 16.96
N GLU A 152 -11.74 -25.07 17.12
CA GLU A 152 -12.85 -25.10 18.09
C GLU A 152 -12.41 -25.54 19.50
N ILE A 153 -11.26 -25.03 19.96
CA ILE A 153 -10.74 -25.37 21.29
C ILE A 153 -11.58 -24.64 22.35
N TYR A 154 -12.39 -25.40 23.08
CA TYR A 154 -13.22 -24.88 24.16
C TYR A 154 -12.39 -24.66 25.42
N VAL A 155 -12.20 -23.39 25.80
CA VAL A 155 -11.57 -22.98 27.06
C VAL A 155 -12.59 -22.17 27.86
N SER A 156 -13.00 -22.69 29.02
CA SER A 156 -13.93 -22.00 29.93
C SER A 156 -13.17 -21.02 30.81
N CYS A 157 -12.82 -19.85 30.28
CA CYS A 157 -12.20 -18.77 31.05
C CYS A 157 -12.78 -17.41 30.65
N ASN A 158 -13.09 -16.56 31.65
CA ASN A 158 -13.66 -15.23 31.43
C ASN A 158 -12.76 -14.31 30.56
N GLY A 159 -11.46 -14.59 30.49
CA GLY A 159 -10.53 -13.85 29.62
C GLY A 159 -10.65 -14.17 28.12
N VAL A 160 -11.29 -15.28 27.75
CA VAL A 160 -11.38 -15.74 26.35
C VAL A 160 -12.24 -14.79 25.51
N LEU A 161 -13.34 -14.28 26.07
CA LEU A 161 -14.21 -13.33 25.36
C LEU A 161 -13.48 -12.00 25.08
N ALA A 162 -12.74 -11.49 26.07
CA ALA A 162 -11.93 -10.29 25.90
C ALA A 162 -10.80 -10.50 24.87
N TYR A 163 -10.14 -11.66 24.90
CA TYR A 163 -9.10 -12.01 23.92
C TYR A 163 -9.65 -12.06 22.49
N ASN A 164 -10.80 -12.72 22.29
CA ASN A 164 -11.48 -12.76 21.00
C ASN A 164 -11.91 -11.37 20.52
N ALA A 165 -12.41 -10.52 21.42
CA ALA A 165 -12.73 -9.14 21.08
C ALA A 165 -11.50 -8.33 20.63
N VAL A 166 -10.34 -8.53 21.28
CA VAL A 166 -9.08 -7.89 20.89
C VAL A 166 -8.62 -8.38 19.52
N ILE A 167 -8.66 -9.69 19.24
CA ILE A 167 -8.32 -10.22 17.92
C ILE A 167 -9.26 -9.67 16.85
N PHE A 168 -10.55 -9.59 17.13
CA PHE A 168 -11.54 -9.03 16.21
C PHE A 168 -11.27 -7.56 15.92
N TYR A 169 -10.94 -6.78 16.95
CA TYR A 169 -10.54 -5.39 16.81
C TYR A 169 -9.30 -5.24 15.92
N ILE A 170 -8.25 -6.02 16.17
CA ILE A 170 -7.02 -6.00 15.34
C ILE A 170 -7.34 -6.40 13.90
N SER A 171 -8.15 -7.44 13.69
CA SER A 171 -8.57 -7.94 12.38
C SER A 171 -9.27 -6.85 11.57
N THR A 172 -10.26 -6.18 12.18
CA THR A 172 -11.03 -5.12 11.52
C THR A 172 -10.17 -3.89 11.22
N LEU A 173 -9.26 -3.51 12.12
CA LEU A 173 -8.36 -2.38 11.93
C LEU A 173 -7.36 -2.61 10.79
N LEU A 174 -6.68 -3.77 10.76
CA LEU A 174 -5.78 -4.14 9.68
C LEU A 174 -6.49 -4.20 8.33
N SER A 175 -7.69 -4.78 8.31
CA SER A 175 -8.54 -4.88 7.12
C SER A 175 -8.94 -3.50 6.59
N GLY A 176 -9.34 -2.58 7.47
CA GLY A 176 -9.68 -1.20 7.10
C GLY A 176 -8.48 -0.44 6.52
N TRP A 177 -7.30 -0.59 7.13
CA TRP A 177 -6.07 0.02 6.59
C TRP A 177 -5.69 -0.53 5.22
N CYS A 178 -5.82 -1.84 5.02
CA CYS A 178 -5.59 -2.48 3.73
C CYS A 178 -6.56 -1.96 2.67
N PHE A 179 -7.84 -1.78 2.99
CA PHE A 179 -8.82 -1.25 2.04
C PHE A 179 -8.45 0.16 1.55
N ILE A 180 -8.04 1.05 2.46
CA ILE A 180 -7.57 2.39 2.10
C ILE A 180 -6.34 2.32 1.18
N LEU A 181 -5.37 1.46 1.51
CA LEU A 181 -4.15 1.29 0.72
C LEU A 181 -4.45 0.79 -0.70
N VAL A 182 -5.35 -0.20 -0.83
CA VAL A 182 -5.82 -0.71 -2.13
C VAL A 182 -6.45 0.42 -2.94
N MET A 183 -7.33 1.23 -2.34
CA MET A 183 -7.94 2.37 -3.03
C MET A 183 -6.91 3.40 -3.51
N TYR A 184 -5.91 3.73 -2.68
CA TYR A 184 -4.82 4.61 -3.10
C TYR A 184 -4.00 4.03 -4.25
N ASN A 185 -3.78 2.72 -4.27
CA ASN A 185 -3.09 2.06 -5.37
C ASN A 185 -3.88 2.10 -6.67
N ILE A 186 -5.20 1.88 -6.60
CA ILE A 186 -6.09 2.02 -7.77
C ILE A 186 -5.99 3.43 -8.34
N ILE A 187 -6.13 4.46 -7.49
CA ILE A 187 -5.99 5.87 -7.91
C ILE A 187 -4.62 6.14 -8.52
N ASN A 188 -3.56 5.59 -7.93
CA ASN A 188 -2.20 5.76 -8.45
C ASN A 188 -2.00 5.10 -9.81
N ILE A 189 -2.56 3.91 -10.06
CA ILE A 189 -2.50 3.25 -11.38
C ILE A 189 -3.15 4.13 -12.44
N PHE A 190 -4.35 4.65 -12.17
CA PHE A 190 -5.04 5.53 -13.10
C PHE A 190 -4.25 6.81 -13.36
N THR A 191 -3.73 7.44 -12.30
CA THR A 191 -2.90 8.63 -12.41
C THR A 191 -1.63 8.36 -13.21
N PHE A 192 -1.00 7.20 -12.99
CA PHE A 192 0.17 6.75 -13.73
C PHE A 192 -0.12 6.56 -15.22
N SER A 193 -1.21 5.86 -15.55
CA SER A 193 -1.66 5.68 -16.94
C SER A 193 -1.93 7.02 -17.63
N GLN A 194 -2.61 7.96 -16.96
CA GLN A 194 -2.86 9.29 -17.50
C GLN A 194 -1.57 10.08 -17.75
N ASN A 195 -0.60 10.00 -16.85
CA ASN A 195 0.69 10.68 -16.99
C ASN A 195 1.52 10.09 -18.14
N ILE A 196 1.51 8.76 -18.31
CA ILE A 196 2.15 8.10 -19.45
C ILE A 196 1.53 8.58 -20.75
N ASN A 197 0.20 8.58 -20.86
CA ASN A 197 -0.48 9.01 -22.07
C ASN A 197 -0.09 10.46 -22.43
N LYS A 198 -0.07 11.37 -21.44
CA LYS A 198 0.37 12.76 -21.66
C LYS A 198 1.80 12.87 -22.18
N LEU A 199 2.71 12.03 -21.71
CA LEU A 199 4.10 12.01 -22.20
C LEU A 199 4.17 11.54 -23.65
N VAL A 200 3.47 10.46 -23.99
CA VAL A 200 3.41 9.93 -25.37
C VAL A 200 2.81 10.96 -26.33
N TYR A 201 1.76 11.68 -25.92
CA TYR A 201 1.17 12.75 -26.74
C TYR A 201 2.17 13.89 -27.01
N ARG A 202 2.90 14.34 -25.98
CA ARG A 202 3.91 15.41 -26.14
C ARG A 202 5.07 15.00 -27.03
N GLU A 203 5.52 13.75 -26.95
CA GLU A 203 6.58 13.24 -27.80
C GLU A 203 6.16 13.20 -29.28
N ARG A 204 4.90 12.80 -29.56
CA ARG A 204 4.34 12.86 -30.92
C ARG A 204 4.22 14.30 -31.46
N GLU A 205 3.84 15.27 -30.62
CA GLU A 205 3.77 16.68 -31.03
C GLU A 205 5.16 17.27 -31.30
N ASN A 206 6.14 17.00 -30.44
CA ASN A 206 7.51 17.46 -30.67
C ASN A 206 8.09 16.87 -31.96
N ASN A 207 7.87 15.59 -32.23
CA ASN A 207 8.34 14.96 -33.47
C ASN A 207 7.68 15.56 -34.72
N LYS A 208 6.39 15.96 -34.65
CA LYS A 208 5.72 16.70 -35.74
C LYS A 208 6.30 18.10 -35.94
N ASN A 209 6.63 18.81 -34.88
CA ASN A 209 7.20 20.17 -34.98
C ASN A 209 8.67 20.17 -35.42
N THR A 210 9.38 19.05 -35.33
CA THR A 210 10.78 18.92 -35.78
C THR A 210 10.88 18.45 -37.24
N SER A 211 9.76 18.04 -37.85
CA SER A 211 9.67 17.59 -39.24
C SER A 211 8.95 18.57 -40.17
N ALA A 212 8.66 19.78 -39.67
CA ALA A 212 8.21 20.95 -40.42
C ALA A 212 9.35 22.00 -40.43
#